data_AF-A0A8S4JIV6-F1
#
_entry.id   AF-A0A8S4JIV6-F1
#
_cell.length_a   1.000
_cell.length_b   1.000
_cell.length_c   1.000
_cell.angle_alpha   90.00
_cell.angle_beta   90.00
_cell.angle_gamma   90.00
#
_symmetry.space_group_name_H-M   'P 1'
#
loop_
_entity.id
_entity.type
_entity.pdbx_description
1 polymer ?
#
loop_
_entity_poly.entity_id
_entity_poly.type
_entity_poly.pdbx_seq_one_letter_code
_entity_poly.pdbx_strand_id
1 'polypeptide(L)'
;MHRPETPATLDEALEAKAQIIELLELGHFQLRKWASNIPELLSDIPQEECLLSSKTFTGHDSCSLKVLGLKWEPTTDTFSFDVKSSIRPCTKRVILSEIAKIFDPLGFLAPLTIKAKCLLQRLWLLGIDWDSDPPEDVNSVWETFCNQLSILKDLRIPRCMTINNTLTYELHGFVIARSLRMEQLFIFEFQLQTD
;
A
#
# COMPACT_ATOMS: atom_id res chain seq x y z
N MET A 1 6.79 22.86 -20.33
CA MET A 1 6.71 22.28 -18.97
C MET A 1 7.71 21.14 -18.94
N HIS A 2 8.87 21.35 -18.30
CA HIS A 2 9.85 20.29 -18.11
C HIS A 2 9.21 19.23 -17.22
N ARG A 3 9.14 17.99 -17.71
CA ARG A 3 8.73 16.86 -16.89
C ARG A 3 9.81 16.69 -15.82
N PRO A 4 9.48 16.57 -14.52
CA PRO A 4 10.47 16.15 -13.55
C PRO A 4 10.82 14.70 -13.91
N GLU A 5 11.98 14.53 -14.54
CA GLU A 5 12.58 13.22 -14.77
C GLU A 5 12.95 12.66 -13.40
N THR A 6 12.54 11.42 -13.13
CA THR A 6 13.11 10.67 -12.02
C THR A 6 14.63 10.61 -12.23
N PRO A 7 15.44 10.96 -11.21
CA PRO A 7 16.89 10.96 -11.36
C PRO A 7 17.34 9.57 -11.81
N ALA A 8 17.99 9.51 -12.97
CA ALA A 8 18.47 8.27 -13.59
C ALA A 8 19.78 7.82 -12.94
N THR A 9 20.49 8.74 -12.27
CA THR A 9 21.79 8.50 -11.65
C THR A 9 21.82 8.90 -10.16
N LEU A 10 22.79 8.37 -9.43
CA LEU A 10 23.01 8.69 -8.02
C LEU A 10 23.29 10.19 -7.82
N ASP A 11 24.08 10.78 -8.73
CA ASP A 11 24.46 12.20 -8.66
C ASP A 11 23.26 13.12 -8.83
N GLU A 12 22.38 12.83 -9.80
CA GLU A 12 21.12 13.57 -9.99
C GLU A 12 20.21 13.44 -8.76
N ALA A 13 20.16 12.27 -8.13
CA ALA A 13 19.36 12.05 -6.92
C ALA A 13 19.91 12.84 -5.72
N LEU A 14 21.24 12.96 -5.59
CA LEU A 14 21.88 13.81 -4.58
C LEU A 14 21.58 15.29 -4.81
N GLU A 15 21.65 15.74 -6.07
CA GLU A 15 21.34 17.13 -6.44
C GLU A 15 19.86 17.46 -6.16
N ALA A 16 18.93 16.61 -6.59
CA ALA A 16 17.51 16.79 -6.34
C ALA A 16 17.19 16.82 -4.84
N LYS A 17 17.86 15.97 -4.05
CA LYS A 17 17.73 15.98 -2.58
C LYS A 17 18.15 17.33 -2.00
N ALA A 18 19.31 17.85 -2.41
CA ALA A 18 19.81 19.15 -1.95
C ALA A 18 18.85 20.29 -2.31
N GLN A 19 18.36 20.31 -3.55
CA GLN A 19 17.39 21.32 -4.02
C GLN A 19 16.08 21.29 -3.21
N ILE A 20 15.57 20.11 -2.88
CA ILE A 20 14.34 19.96 -2.07
C ILE A 20 14.56 20.47 -0.64
N ILE A 21 15.71 20.16 -0.03
CA ILE A 21 16.05 20.63 1.32
C ILE A 21 16.09 22.17 1.35
N GLU A 22 16.83 22.77 0.42
CA GLU A 22 16.95 24.24 0.33
C GLU A 22 15.59 24.91 0.12
N LEU A 23 14.77 24.39 -0.80
CA LEU A 23 13.46 24.96 -1.11
C LEU A 23 12.52 24.92 0.09
N LEU A 24 12.50 23.82 0.85
CA LEU A 24 11.64 23.68 2.02
C LEU A 24 12.15 24.47 3.22
N GLU A 25 13.47 24.68 3.31
CA GLU A 25 14.08 25.55 4.31
C GLU A 25 13.65 27.02 4.14
N LEU A 26 13.38 27.49 2.93
CA LEU A 26 12.77 28.82 2.70
C LEU A 26 11.43 28.99 3.42
N GLY A 27 10.69 27.89 3.61
CA GLY A 27 9.45 27.84 4.38
C GLY A 27 9.64 27.43 5.84
N HIS A 28 10.88 27.30 6.31
CA HIS A 28 11.25 26.73 7.62
C HIS A 28 10.71 25.30 7.85
N PHE A 29 10.48 24.54 6.77
CA PHE A 29 10.05 23.15 6.86
C PHE A 29 11.26 22.23 6.92
N GLN A 30 11.55 21.70 8.11
CA GLN A 30 12.57 20.66 8.28
C GLN A 30 11.98 19.29 7.93
N LEU A 31 12.55 18.65 6.89
CA LEU A 31 12.19 17.29 6.50
C LEU A 31 12.71 16.26 7.49
N ARG A 32 11.91 15.23 7.73
CA ARG A 32 12.23 14.11 8.63
C ARG A 32 11.77 12.80 8.01
N LYS A 33 12.27 11.69 8.57
CA LYS A 33 12.01 10.31 8.12
C LYS A 33 12.54 10.03 6.71
N TRP A 34 13.75 10.52 6.42
CA TRP A 34 14.46 10.22 5.19
C TRP A 34 14.67 8.72 5.03
N ALA A 35 14.35 8.20 3.85
CA ALA A 35 14.44 6.78 3.54
C ALA A 35 14.82 6.60 2.07
N SER A 36 15.68 5.61 1.81
CA SER A 36 16.22 5.33 0.48
C SER A 36 16.58 3.86 0.38
N ASN A 37 16.44 3.29 -0.81
CA ASN A 37 16.99 1.98 -1.17
C ASN A 37 18.51 2.04 -1.48
N ILE A 38 19.07 3.24 -1.59
CA ILE A 38 20.49 3.51 -1.80
C ILE A 38 21.06 4.18 -0.53
N PRO A 39 21.89 3.51 0.27
CA PRO A 39 22.43 4.04 1.53
C PRO A 39 23.24 5.34 1.37
N GLU A 40 23.94 5.50 0.24
CA GLU A 40 24.77 6.65 -0.08
C GLU A 40 23.97 7.97 -0.06
N LEU A 41 22.68 7.92 -0.45
CA LEU A 41 21.78 9.07 -0.44
C LEU A 41 21.45 9.59 0.97
N LEU A 42 21.68 8.79 2.00
CA LEU A 42 21.38 9.11 3.40
C LEU A 42 22.63 9.45 4.21
N SER A 43 23.82 9.43 3.60
CA SER A 43 25.10 9.54 4.30
C SER A 43 25.35 10.90 4.99
N ASP A 44 24.77 11.96 4.43
CA ASP A 44 24.82 13.35 4.89
C ASP A 44 23.64 13.75 5.78
N ILE A 45 22.62 12.89 5.89
CA ILE A 45 21.45 13.13 6.71
C ILE A 45 21.73 12.65 8.14
N PRO A 46 21.50 13.48 9.17
CA PRO A 46 21.65 13.04 10.56
C PRO A 46 20.78 11.83 10.85
N GLN A 47 21.30 10.84 11.59
CA GLN A 47 20.58 9.60 11.85
C GLN A 47 19.18 9.84 12.43
N GLU A 48 19.00 10.84 13.30
CA GLU A 48 17.72 11.23 13.92
C GLU A 48 16.64 11.71 12.93
N GLU A 49 17.06 12.09 11.72
CA GLU A 49 16.18 12.50 10.64
C GLU A 49 15.92 11.37 9.65
N CYS A 50 16.73 10.30 9.68
CA CYS A 50 16.49 9.09 8.92
C CYS A 50 15.36 8.25 9.53
N LEU A 51 14.61 7.59 8.66
CA LEU A 51 13.52 6.70 9.04
C LEU A 51 14.00 5.59 9.99
N LEU A 52 15.19 5.04 9.75
CA LEU A 52 15.75 3.90 10.49
C LEU A 52 15.95 4.20 11.98
N SER A 53 16.04 5.47 12.38
CA SER A 53 16.14 5.89 13.79
C SER A 53 14.79 6.28 14.40
N SER A 54 13.76 6.48 13.57
CA SER A 54 12.46 6.94 14.02
C SER A 54 11.79 5.81 14.79
N LYS A 55 11.93 5.82 16.12
CA LYS A 55 11.08 5.05 17.04
C LYS A 55 9.64 5.31 16.67
N THR A 56 9.00 4.37 15.98
CA THR A 56 7.57 4.45 15.73
C THR A 56 6.85 4.37 17.07
N PHE A 57 5.70 5.04 17.19
CA PHE A 57 4.85 5.00 18.39
C PHE A 57 4.46 3.58 18.84
N THR A 58 4.73 2.56 18.02
CA THR A 58 4.46 1.15 18.25
C THR A 58 5.61 0.37 18.92
N GLY A 59 6.72 1.01 19.30
CA GLY A 59 7.75 0.41 20.16
C GLY A 59 8.51 -0.79 19.57
N HIS A 60 8.35 -1.05 18.27
CA HIS A 60 9.13 -2.04 17.53
C HIS A 60 10.10 -1.32 16.62
N ASP A 61 11.38 -1.68 16.70
CA ASP A 61 12.43 -1.30 15.77
C ASP A 61 12.06 -1.84 14.38
N SER A 62 11.33 -1.05 13.61
CA SER A 62 10.93 -1.43 12.26
C SER A 62 11.59 -0.49 11.28
N CYS A 63 12.59 -0.99 10.54
CA CYS A 63 13.21 -0.36 9.38
C CYS A 63 12.26 -0.07 8.21
N SER A 64 10.93 -0.07 8.45
CA SER A 64 9.90 0.04 7.42
C SER A 64 9.00 1.26 7.62
N LEU A 65 8.66 1.90 6.50
CA LEU A 65 7.70 3.01 6.44
C LEU A 65 6.29 2.44 6.38
N LYS A 66 5.53 2.60 7.46
CA LYS A 66 4.09 2.27 7.44
C LYS A 66 3.28 3.48 7.00
N VAL A 67 2.71 3.42 5.80
CA VAL A 67 1.77 4.42 5.29
C VAL A 67 0.45 3.73 5.03
N LEU A 68 -0.57 4.09 5.81
CA LEU A 68 -1.94 3.63 5.65
C LEU A 68 -2.06 2.08 5.53
N GLY A 69 -1.30 1.31 6.30
CA GLY A 69 -1.39 -0.17 6.30
C GLY A 69 -0.46 -0.90 5.34
N LEU A 70 0.12 -0.21 4.35
CA LEU A 70 1.27 -0.67 3.57
C LEU A 70 2.56 -0.39 4.34
N LYS A 71 3.49 -1.35 4.32
CA LYS A 71 4.86 -1.20 4.82
C LYS A 71 5.82 -1.22 3.64
N TRP A 72 6.62 -0.17 3.46
CA TRP A 72 7.74 -0.18 2.53
C TRP A 72 9.03 -0.51 3.27
N GLU A 73 9.77 -1.48 2.76
CA GLU A 73 11.11 -1.84 3.21
C GLU A 73 12.14 -1.29 2.21
N PRO A 74 12.85 -0.20 2.53
CA PRO A 74 13.75 0.45 1.58
C PRO A 74 14.89 -0.45 1.12
N THR A 75 15.44 -1.28 2.02
CA THR A 75 16.61 -2.13 1.74
C THR A 75 16.37 -3.15 0.64
N THR A 76 15.17 -3.73 0.58
CA THR A 76 14.77 -4.72 -0.44
C THR A 76 13.92 -4.12 -1.55
N ASP A 77 13.57 -2.84 -1.42
CA ASP A 77 12.62 -2.13 -2.26
C ASP A 77 11.28 -2.87 -2.46
N THR A 78 10.72 -3.40 -1.37
CA THR A 78 9.46 -4.15 -1.41
C THR A 78 8.38 -3.54 -0.52
N PHE A 79 7.12 -3.69 -0.96
CA PHE A 79 5.95 -3.50 -0.13
C PHE A 79 5.57 -4.80 0.59
N SER A 80 5.08 -4.65 1.82
CA SER A 80 4.58 -5.72 2.67
C SER A 80 3.35 -5.24 3.46
N PHE A 81 2.61 -6.18 4.06
CA PHE A 81 1.37 -5.89 4.77
C PHE A 81 1.45 -6.31 6.23
N ASP A 82 0.91 -5.45 7.11
CA ASP A 82 0.88 -5.70 8.55
C ASP A 82 -0.50 -6.21 8.98
N VAL A 83 -0.80 -7.46 8.64
CA VAL A 83 -2.10 -8.07 8.93
C VAL A 83 -2.01 -8.91 10.19
N LYS A 84 -2.78 -8.55 11.22
CA LYS A 84 -2.90 -9.35 12.43
C LYS A 84 -3.96 -10.43 12.21
N SER A 85 -3.52 -11.66 11.93
CA SER A 85 -4.39 -12.84 11.96
C SER A 85 -4.78 -13.14 13.41
N SER A 86 -6.06 -12.98 13.74
CA SER A 86 -6.64 -13.49 14.98
C SER A 86 -7.87 -14.31 14.64
N ILE A 87 -8.01 -15.50 15.20
CA ILE A 87 -9.25 -16.28 15.11
C ILE A 87 -10.33 -15.43 15.78
N ARG A 88 -11.36 -15.04 15.01
CA ARG A 88 -12.46 -14.23 15.51
C ARG A 88 -13.79 -14.88 15.18
N PRO A 89 -14.83 -14.63 16.01
CA PRO A 89 -16.18 -15.08 15.71
C PRO A 89 -16.62 -14.65 14.31
N CYS A 90 -17.30 -15.53 13.59
CA CYS A 90 -17.82 -15.23 12.28
C CYS A 90 -19.14 -14.47 12.40
N THR A 91 -19.10 -13.19 12.78
CA THR A 91 -20.30 -12.35 12.78
C THR A 91 -20.23 -11.30 11.69
N LYS A 92 -21.40 -10.83 11.23
CA LYS A 92 -21.48 -9.74 10.24
C LYS A 92 -20.68 -8.52 10.70
N ARG A 93 -20.74 -8.18 11.99
CA ARG A 93 -19.99 -7.08 12.60
C ARG A 93 -18.49 -7.31 12.53
N VAL A 94 -18.02 -8.51 12.89
CA VAL A 94 -16.60 -8.85 12.88
C VAL A 94 -16.05 -8.83 11.46
N ILE A 95 -16.75 -9.47 10.51
CA ILE A 95 -16.32 -9.53 9.11
C ILE A 95 -16.18 -8.12 8.53
N LEU A 96 -17.19 -7.25 8.72
CA LEU A 96 -17.12 -5.86 8.27
C LEU A 96 -15.94 -5.12 8.91
N SER A 97 -15.74 -5.27 10.22
CA SER A 97 -14.62 -4.66 10.94
C SER A 97 -13.26 -5.13 10.41
N GLU A 98 -13.09 -6.41 10.11
CA GLU A 98 -11.83 -6.92 9.54
C GLU A 98 -11.60 -6.39 8.12
N ILE A 99 -12.62 -6.35 7.27
CA ILE A 99 -12.52 -5.77 5.93
C ILE A 99 -12.11 -4.29 6.00
N ALA A 100 -12.71 -3.52 6.91
CA ALA A 100 -12.45 -2.09 7.05
C ALA A 100 -11.03 -1.77 7.54
N LYS A 101 -10.35 -2.71 8.20
CA LYS A 101 -8.94 -2.55 8.61
C LYS A 101 -7.96 -2.72 7.45
N ILE A 102 -8.38 -3.35 6.36
CA ILE A 102 -7.54 -3.55 5.19
C ILE A 102 -7.59 -2.27 4.35
N PHE A 103 -6.57 -1.43 4.52
CA PHE A 103 -6.38 -0.27 3.67
C PHE A 103 -5.37 -0.61 2.57
N ASP A 104 -5.83 -0.54 1.33
CA ASP A 104 -5.08 -0.96 0.14
C ASP A 104 -5.31 0.03 -1.00
N PRO A 105 -4.54 1.15 -1.03
CA PRO A 105 -4.72 2.21 -2.00
C PRO A 105 -4.30 1.78 -3.41
N LEU A 106 -3.45 0.77 -3.54
CA LEU A 106 -2.92 0.27 -4.81
C LEU A 106 -3.69 -0.95 -5.34
N GLY A 107 -4.62 -1.52 -4.55
CA GLY A 107 -5.45 -2.64 -4.97
C GLY A 107 -4.75 -4.00 -4.96
N PHE A 108 -3.57 -4.13 -4.35
CA PHE A 108 -2.82 -5.39 -4.29
C PHE A 108 -3.59 -6.51 -3.56
N LEU A 109 -4.39 -6.14 -2.57
CA LEU A 109 -5.25 -7.03 -1.78
C LEU A 109 -6.71 -7.01 -2.29
N ALA A 110 -6.99 -6.43 -3.46
CA ALA A 110 -8.34 -6.42 -4.04
C ALA A 110 -8.95 -7.83 -4.18
N PRO A 111 -8.24 -8.87 -4.68
CA PRO A 111 -8.82 -10.21 -4.79
C PRO A 111 -9.25 -10.80 -3.44
N LEU A 112 -8.53 -10.46 -2.38
CA LEU A 112 -8.83 -10.89 -1.02
C LEU A 112 -10.03 -10.11 -0.46
N THR A 113 -10.01 -8.77 -0.55
CA THR A 113 -11.09 -7.93 -0.02
C THR A 113 -12.40 -8.16 -0.75
N ILE A 114 -12.39 -8.49 -2.05
CA ILE A 114 -13.58 -8.86 -2.82
C ILE A 114 -14.22 -10.13 -2.25
N LYS A 115 -13.44 -11.19 -1.98
CA LYS A 115 -13.98 -12.43 -1.38
C LYS A 115 -14.68 -12.16 -0.04
N ALA A 116 -14.07 -11.34 0.81
CA ALA A 116 -14.66 -10.96 2.08
C ALA A 116 -15.94 -10.12 1.91
N LYS A 117 -15.95 -9.19 0.95
CA LYS A 117 -17.14 -8.38 0.62
C LYS A 117 -18.28 -9.25 0.06
N CYS A 118 -17.98 -10.25 -0.76
CA CYS A 118 -18.98 -11.23 -1.22
C CYS A 118 -19.56 -12.03 -0.05
N LEU A 119 -18.72 -12.46 0.90
CA LEU A 119 -19.18 -13.15 2.11
C LEU A 119 -20.09 -12.24 2.95
N LEU A 120 -19.71 -10.98 3.13
CA LEU A 120 -20.52 -9.98 3.82
C LEU A 120 -21.86 -9.76 3.11
N GLN A 121 -21.86 -9.66 1.77
CA GLN A 121 -23.09 -9.55 0.97
C GLN A 121 -23.99 -10.77 1.17
N ARG A 122 -23.44 -11.98 1.21
CA ARG A 122 -24.20 -13.20 1.48
C ARG A 122 -24.89 -13.16 2.84
N LEU A 123 -24.20 -12.69 3.88
CA LEU A 123 -24.78 -12.51 5.23
C LEU A 123 -25.93 -11.49 5.24
N TRP A 124 -25.87 -10.47 4.38
CA TRP A 124 -26.99 -9.54 4.19
C TRP A 124 -28.20 -10.21 3.53
N LEU A 125 -27.96 -10.99 2.47
CA LEU A 125 -29.03 -11.72 1.76
C LEU A 125 -29.72 -12.77 2.63
N LEU A 126 -28.99 -13.40 3.54
CA LEU A 126 -29.53 -14.35 4.51
C LEU A 126 -30.32 -13.68 5.66
N GLY A 127 -30.28 -12.35 5.78
CA GLY A 127 -31.03 -11.63 6.82
C GLY A 127 -30.51 -11.85 8.24
N ILE A 128 -29.26 -12.26 8.41
CA ILE A 128 -28.67 -12.57 9.73
C ILE A 128 -28.41 -11.27 10.50
N ASP A 129 -28.64 -11.26 11.81
CA ASP A 129 -28.32 -10.12 12.65
C ASP A 129 -26.81 -9.90 12.82
N TRP A 130 -26.43 -8.75 13.38
CA TRP A 130 -25.04 -8.30 13.43
C TRP A 130 -24.08 -9.24 14.18
N ASP A 131 -24.58 -9.86 15.24
CA ASP A 131 -23.82 -10.63 16.22
C ASP A 131 -24.30 -12.10 16.34
N SER A 132 -25.13 -12.55 15.39
CA SER A 132 -25.63 -13.93 15.34
C SER A 132 -24.68 -14.85 14.58
N ASP A 133 -24.68 -16.13 14.97
CA ASP A 133 -23.91 -17.16 14.30
C ASP A 133 -24.51 -17.48 12.92
N PRO A 134 -23.69 -17.51 11.86
CA PRO A 134 -24.15 -17.82 10.52
C PRO A 134 -24.16 -19.33 10.27
N PRO A 135 -24.77 -19.77 9.15
CA PRO A 135 -24.69 -21.14 8.68
C PRO A 135 -23.24 -21.66 8.60
N GLU A 136 -23.05 -22.94 8.85
CA GLU A 136 -21.74 -23.58 8.95
C GLU A 136 -20.88 -23.43 7.69
N ASP A 137 -21.53 -23.36 6.52
CA ASP A 137 -20.84 -23.14 5.26
C ASP A 137 -20.27 -21.71 5.13
N VAL A 138 -20.87 -20.70 5.78
CA VAL A 138 -20.31 -19.35 5.89
C VAL A 138 -19.13 -19.34 6.87
N ASN A 139 -19.26 -20.04 8.00
CA ASN A 139 -18.19 -20.19 8.99
C ASN A 139 -16.92 -20.79 8.37
N SER A 140 -17.06 -21.88 7.61
CA SER A 140 -15.91 -22.53 6.97
C SER A 140 -15.18 -21.62 5.98
N VAL A 141 -15.92 -20.82 5.21
CA VAL A 141 -15.33 -19.82 4.29
C VAL A 141 -14.62 -18.72 5.06
N TRP A 142 -15.20 -18.25 6.16
CA TRP A 142 -14.58 -17.24 7.01
C TRP A 142 -13.30 -17.71 7.70
N GLU A 143 -13.29 -18.95 8.19
CA GLU A 143 -12.11 -19.55 8.80
C GLU A 143 -10.98 -19.69 7.78
N THR A 144 -11.31 -20.15 6.57
CA THR A 144 -10.36 -20.20 5.44
C THR A 144 -9.80 -18.81 5.13
N PHE A 145 -10.65 -17.79 5.10
CA PHE A 145 -10.23 -16.41 4.89
C PHE A 145 -9.27 -15.94 5.99
N CYS A 146 -9.61 -16.16 7.26
CA CYS A 146 -8.77 -15.79 8.40
C CYS A 146 -7.39 -16.47 8.36
N ASN A 147 -7.35 -17.74 7.95
CA ASN A 147 -6.10 -18.47 7.78
C ASN A 147 -5.26 -17.88 6.63
N GLN A 148 -5.88 -17.53 5.51
CA GLN A 148 -5.19 -16.90 4.37
C GLN A 148 -4.64 -15.50 4.71
N LEU A 149 -5.28 -14.76 5.63
CA LEU A 149 -4.74 -13.48 6.10
C LEU A 149 -3.35 -13.61 6.73
N SER A 150 -3.05 -14.74 7.37
CA SER A 150 -1.72 -14.96 7.96
C SER A 150 -0.61 -14.97 6.91
N ILE A 151 -0.90 -15.47 5.70
CA ILE A 151 0.04 -15.57 4.57
C ILE A 151 0.44 -14.18 4.06
N LEU A 152 -0.42 -13.17 4.22
CA LEU A 152 -0.11 -11.80 3.79
C LEU A 152 1.11 -11.19 4.51
N LYS A 153 1.46 -11.69 5.68
CA LYS A 153 2.66 -11.24 6.41
C LYS A 153 3.95 -11.56 5.63
N ASP A 154 3.94 -12.62 4.85
CA ASP A 154 5.09 -13.10 4.08
C ASP A 154 5.07 -12.58 2.63
N LEU A 155 3.95 -12.00 2.19
CA LEU A 155 3.84 -11.38 0.87
C LEU A 155 4.83 -10.21 0.77
N ARG A 156 5.66 -10.24 -0.27
CA ARG A 156 6.57 -9.16 -0.66
C ARG A 156 6.27 -8.80 -2.11
N ILE A 157 5.92 -7.55 -2.34
CA ILE A 157 5.61 -7.03 -3.67
C ILE A 157 6.73 -6.06 -4.05
N PRO A 158 7.49 -6.29 -5.12
CA PRO A 158 8.46 -5.32 -5.61
C PRO A 158 7.81 -3.96 -5.85
N ARG A 159 8.38 -2.88 -5.30
CA ARG A 159 7.85 -1.52 -5.54
C ARG A 159 8.08 -1.09 -6.98
N CYS A 160 9.28 -1.39 -7.50
CA CYS A 160 9.61 -1.17 -8.90
C CYS A 160 8.89 -2.21 -9.77
N MET A 161 7.96 -1.74 -10.61
CA MET A 161 7.21 -2.60 -11.54
C MET A 161 7.78 -2.57 -12.97
N THR A 162 8.79 -1.74 -13.23
CA THR A 162 9.44 -1.66 -14.54
C THR A 162 10.38 -2.83 -14.73
N ILE A 163 10.34 -3.45 -15.92
CA ILE A 163 11.20 -4.56 -16.30
C ILE A 163 12.29 -4.00 -17.21
N ASN A 164 13.55 -4.07 -16.77
CA ASN A 164 14.69 -3.65 -17.59
C ASN A 164 14.62 -4.36 -18.97
N ASN A 165 14.77 -3.60 -20.07
CA ASN A 165 14.58 -3.98 -21.49
C ASN A 165 13.16 -3.89 -22.09
N THR A 166 12.22 -3.20 -21.47
CA THR A 166 10.92 -2.93 -22.13
C THR A 166 10.94 -1.55 -22.78
N LEU A 167 10.72 -1.49 -24.10
CA LEU A 167 10.77 -0.24 -24.88
C LEU A 167 9.60 0.72 -24.58
N THR A 168 8.47 0.18 -24.13
CA THR A 168 7.24 0.94 -23.88
C THR A 168 6.48 0.36 -22.69
N TYR A 169 6.00 1.23 -21.81
CA TYR A 169 5.02 0.88 -20.79
C TYR A 169 3.73 1.65 -21.04
N GLU A 170 2.60 1.00 -20.79
CA GLU A 170 1.29 1.64 -20.82
C GLU A 170 0.67 1.60 -19.42
N LEU A 171 0.39 2.78 -18.86
CA LEU A 171 -0.41 2.88 -17.65
C LEU A 171 -1.89 2.97 -18.03
N HIS A 172 -2.65 1.95 -17.66
CA HIS A 172 -4.10 1.88 -17.88
C HIS A 172 -4.84 2.32 -16.62
N GLY A 173 -5.33 3.56 -16.62
CA GLY A 173 -6.11 4.10 -15.50
C GLY A 173 -7.60 3.85 -15.69
N PHE A 174 -8.23 3.11 -14.77
CA PHE A 174 -9.69 2.91 -14.76
C PHE A 174 -10.34 3.82 -13.72
N VAL A 175 -11.23 4.70 -14.16
CA VAL A 175 -12.00 5.59 -13.27
C VAL A 175 -13.47 5.23 -13.35
N ILE A 176 -14.08 4.95 -12.19
CA ILE A 176 -15.53 4.77 -12.08
C ILE A 176 -16.11 6.07 -11.53
N ALA A 177 -16.66 6.90 -12.43
CA ALA A 177 -17.40 8.09 -12.03
C ALA A 177 -18.86 7.71 -11.71
N ARG A 178 -19.32 8.00 -10.50
CA ARG A 178 -20.74 7.89 -10.13
C ARG A 178 -21.40 9.25 -10.23
N SER A 179 -21.70 9.68 -11.45
CA SER A 179 -22.80 10.63 -11.68
C SER A 179 -24.08 9.81 -11.87
N LEU A 180 -25.20 10.30 -11.37
CA LEU A 180 -26.50 9.65 -11.48
C LEU A 180 -26.78 9.28 -12.95
N ARG A 181 -26.67 7.98 -13.27
CA ARG A 181 -26.86 7.37 -14.60
C ARG A 181 -25.81 7.76 -15.67
N MET A 182 -24.72 6.99 -15.72
CA MET A 182 -24.12 6.37 -16.93
C MET A 182 -22.74 5.86 -16.53
N GLU A 183 -22.50 4.56 -16.68
CA GLU A 183 -21.18 3.96 -16.50
C GLU A 183 -20.35 4.26 -17.75
N GLN A 184 -19.44 5.23 -17.67
CA GLN A 184 -18.40 5.43 -18.69
C GLN A 184 -17.06 4.96 -18.12
N LEU A 185 -16.50 3.94 -18.76
CA LEU A 185 -15.12 3.53 -18.56
C LEU A 185 -14.24 4.48 -19.36
N PHE A 186 -13.49 5.34 -18.67
CA PHE A 186 -12.41 6.08 -19.29
C PHE A 186 -11.14 5.22 -19.18
N ILE A 187 -10.57 4.88 -20.33
CA ILE A 187 -9.24 4.29 -20.42
C ILE A 187 -8.29 5.45 -20.72
N PHE A 188 -7.41 5.76 -19.77
CA PHE A 188 -6.27 6.61 -20.06
C PHE A 188 -5.11 5.69 -20.40
N GLU A 189 -4.54 5.89 -21.58
CA GLU A 189 -3.36 5.18 -22.05
C GLU A 189 -2.19 6.17 -21.98
N PHE A 190 -1.24 5.92 -21.07
CA PHE A 190 -0.02 6.71 -20.99
C PHE A 190 1.13 5.87 -21.46
N GLN A 191 1.75 6.25 -22.58
CA GLN A 191 3.02 5.66 -22.99
C GLN A 191 4.17 6.29 -22.20
N LEU A 192 4.83 5.47 -21.39
CA LEU A 192 6.13 5.79 -20.82
C LEU A 192 7.17 5.18 -21.75
N GLN A 193 7.87 6.04 -22.46
CA GLN A 193 9.01 5.69 -23.31
C GLN A 193 10.27 5.92 -22.47
N THR A 194 11.12 4.90 -22.39
CA THR A 194 12.46 5.03 -21.78
C THR A 194 13.44 5.30 -22.91
N ASP A 195 14.18 6.42 -22.82
CA ASP A 195 15.28 6.76 -23.74
C ASP A 195 16.48 5.80 -23.60
#